data_AF-A0A8X8KJ42-F1
#
_entry.id   AF-A0A8X8KJ42-F1
#
_cell.length_a   1.000
_cell.length_b   1.000
_cell.length_c   1.000
_cell.angle_alpha   90.00
_cell.angle_beta   90.00
_cell.angle_gamma   90.00
#
_symmetry.space_group_name_H-M   'P 1'
#
loop_
_entity.id
_entity.type
_entity.pdbx_description
1 polymer ?
#
loop_
_entity_poly.entity_id
_entity_poly.type
_entity_poly.pdbx_seq_one_letter_code
_entity_poly.pdbx_strand_id
1 'polypeptide(L)'
;MFLNHKFKVFIYSAILLTTQSIYAKTSELDRVNIISKSMIGLFSQDPNQDQLNLKMSAAIAGISEAEAKKNRDESGEKQATASEKMVEILKEQFNASDFKIVAPAFERQMKAQSAAYQSCKQDGKIIENSQSFQVPLTCKVPVLNLDNVQMPERGSKESDAQFAAKATDFLTELLIKAPTETLKTSILIHKMGEQLIPEMDDPQYFPDTISQKTTGSSEAELDEMNQQ
;
A
#
# COMPACT_ATOMS: atom_id res chain seq x y z
N MET A 1 30.29 19.22 -0.84
CA MET A 1 30.80 19.42 -2.21
C MET A 1 29.99 18.50 -3.11
N PHE A 2 29.19 19.08 -3.99
CA PHE A 2 28.20 18.41 -4.83
C PHE A 2 28.84 17.64 -6.00
N LEU A 3 28.29 16.47 -6.32
CA LEU A 3 27.90 16.16 -7.69
C LEU A 3 26.63 15.28 -7.71
N ASN A 4 25.63 15.87 -8.37
CA ASN A 4 24.21 15.55 -8.53
C ASN A 4 23.79 14.06 -8.63
N HIS A 5 22.94 13.61 -7.70
CA HIS A 5 22.28 12.30 -7.70
C HIS A 5 21.28 12.13 -8.87
N LYS A 6 20.77 13.25 -9.41
CA LYS A 6 19.81 13.29 -10.52
C LYS A 6 20.39 12.82 -11.87
N PHE A 7 21.72 12.63 -11.99
CA PHE A 7 22.37 12.22 -13.24
C PHE A 7 22.70 10.72 -13.33
N LYS A 8 22.62 9.96 -12.22
CA LYS A 8 22.99 8.53 -12.20
C LYS A 8 21.82 7.55 -12.41
N VAL A 9 20.59 7.91 -12.05
CA VAL A 9 19.42 7.02 -12.28
C VAL A 9 18.84 7.21 -13.68
N PHE A 10 19.06 8.38 -14.30
CA PHE A 10 18.82 8.62 -15.73
C PHE A 10 19.60 7.65 -16.65
N ILE A 11 20.64 6.97 -16.13
CA ILE A 11 21.46 5.99 -16.86
C ILE A 11 20.85 4.57 -16.89
N TYR A 12 19.92 4.23 -15.99
CA TYR A 12 19.23 2.94 -16.03
C TYR A 12 17.85 2.99 -16.70
N SER A 13 17.40 4.18 -17.09
CA SER A 13 16.14 4.41 -17.80
C SER A 13 16.22 4.32 -19.33
N ALA A 14 17.35 3.95 -19.95
CA ALA A 14 17.37 3.78 -21.39
C ALA A 14 18.53 2.89 -21.84
N ILE A 15 18.20 1.89 -22.68
CA ILE A 15 19.04 1.09 -23.60
C ILE A 15 18.95 -0.42 -23.26
N LEU A 16 18.41 -1.32 -24.10
CA LEU A 16 17.89 -1.19 -25.46
C LEU A 16 17.01 -2.42 -25.82
N LEU A 17 15.87 -2.13 -26.44
CA LEU A 17 14.95 -3.01 -27.19
C LEU A 17 15.68 -3.68 -28.39
N THR A 18 15.32 -4.81 -29.01
CA THR A 18 14.03 -5.30 -29.55
C THR A 18 14.17 -6.77 -30.01
N THR A 19 13.05 -7.50 -30.14
CA THR A 19 12.66 -8.59 -31.11
C THR A 19 12.03 -9.79 -30.38
N GLN A 20 10.84 -10.34 -30.70
CA GLN A 20 9.78 -10.11 -31.68
C GLN A 20 8.43 -10.49 -31.05
N SER A 21 7.38 -9.84 -31.54
CA SER A 21 5.95 -9.95 -31.27
C SER A 21 5.39 -11.35 -30.96
N ILE A 22 4.41 -11.43 -30.06
CA ILE A 22 3.01 -11.86 -30.24
C ILE A 22 2.34 -11.69 -28.85
N TYR A 23 1.07 -11.30 -28.81
CA TYR A 23 0.18 -11.05 -27.66
C TYR A 23 0.00 -9.57 -27.29
N ALA A 24 -1.12 -9.05 -27.81
CA ALA A 24 -1.79 -7.77 -27.60
C ALA A 24 -1.18 -6.82 -26.55
N LYS A 25 -0.78 -5.62 -26.99
CA LYS A 25 -0.82 -4.43 -26.12
C LYS A 25 -2.24 -4.38 -25.56
N THR A 26 -2.41 -4.75 -24.29
CA THR A 26 -3.69 -4.61 -23.59
C THR A 26 -4.08 -3.14 -23.69
N SER A 27 -5.37 -2.83 -23.89
CA SER A 27 -5.77 -1.43 -24.04
C SER A 27 -5.37 -0.63 -22.80
N GLU A 28 -5.17 0.70 -22.91
CA GLU A 28 -4.86 1.52 -21.73
C GLU A 28 -5.91 1.35 -20.63
N LEU A 29 -7.18 1.23 -21.00
CA LEU A 29 -8.26 0.94 -20.04
C LEU A 29 -8.13 -0.44 -19.40
N ASP A 30 -7.69 -1.47 -20.11
CA ASP A 30 -7.42 -2.78 -19.51
C ASP A 30 -6.25 -2.70 -18.53
N ARG A 31 -5.20 -1.95 -18.87
CA ARG A 31 -4.05 -1.69 -17.99
C ARG A 31 -4.49 -0.95 -16.73
N VAL A 32 -5.31 0.10 -16.86
CA VAL A 32 -5.93 0.83 -15.73
C VAL A 32 -6.72 -0.11 -14.83
N ASN A 33 -7.53 -1.01 -15.41
CA ASN A 33 -8.29 -2.00 -14.66
C ASN A 33 -7.39 -2.99 -13.89
N ILE A 34 -6.30 -3.44 -14.52
CA ILE A 34 -5.31 -4.32 -13.88
C ILE A 34 -4.64 -3.59 -12.71
N ILE A 35 -4.13 -2.37 -12.94
CA ILE A 35 -3.49 -1.55 -11.91
C ILE A 35 -4.44 -1.35 -10.73
N SER A 36 -5.68 -0.95 -10.99
CA SER A 36 -6.67 -0.67 -9.94
C SER A 36 -6.97 -1.90 -9.07
N LYS A 37 -7.17 -3.07 -9.70
CA LYS A 37 -7.40 -4.33 -8.98
C LYS A 37 -6.16 -4.77 -8.21
N SER A 38 -4.98 -4.64 -8.80
CA SER A 38 -3.73 -4.96 -8.12
C SER A 38 -3.47 -4.06 -6.93
N MET A 39 -3.72 -2.74 -7.03
CA MET A 39 -3.59 -1.83 -5.90
C MET A 39 -4.49 -2.24 -4.73
N ILE A 40 -5.79 -2.46 -4.97
CA ILE A 40 -6.69 -2.95 -3.93
C ILE A 40 -6.16 -4.26 -3.34
N GLY A 41 -5.74 -5.20 -4.18
CA GLY A 41 -5.16 -6.48 -3.77
C GLY A 41 -3.92 -6.34 -2.87
N LEU A 42 -3.02 -5.41 -3.18
CA LEU A 42 -1.79 -5.19 -2.41
C LEU A 42 -2.07 -4.65 -1.00
N PHE A 43 -2.91 -3.62 -0.88
CA PHE A 43 -3.27 -3.08 0.45
C PHE A 43 -4.22 -4.01 1.23
N SER A 44 -4.91 -4.91 0.54
CA SER A 44 -5.79 -5.92 1.15
C SER A 44 -5.09 -7.15 1.72
N GLN A 45 -3.76 -7.26 1.57
CA GLN A 45 -2.99 -8.47 1.90
C GLN A 45 -3.51 -9.73 1.20
N ASP A 46 -3.82 -9.62 -0.10
CA ASP A 46 -4.22 -10.77 -0.90
C ASP A 46 -3.13 -11.86 -0.88
N PRO A 47 -3.47 -13.15 -0.68
CA PRO A 47 -2.49 -14.23 -0.64
C PRO A 47 -1.66 -14.38 -1.93
N ASN A 48 -2.08 -13.77 -3.04
CA ASN A 48 -1.41 -13.79 -4.34
C ASN A 48 -0.62 -12.50 -4.61
N GLN A 49 -0.09 -11.81 -3.59
CA GLN A 49 0.65 -10.56 -3.75
C GLN A 49 1.75 -10.61 -4.82
N ASP A 50 2.53 -11.70 -4.89
CA ASP A 50 3.57 -11.88 -5.92
C ASP A 50 3.01 -11.80 -7.34
N GLN A 51 1.83 -12.38 -7.57
CA GLN A 51 1.15 -12.33 -8.87
C GLN A 51 0.56 -10.95 -9.14
N LEU A 52 0.01 -10.29 -8.12
CA LEU A 52 -0.56 -8.95 -8.24
C LEU A 52 0.52 -7.90 -8.54
N ASN A 53 1.67 -7.98 -7.86
CA ASN A 53 2.86 -7.16 -8.11
C ASN A 53 3.36 -7.34 -9.54
N LEU A 54 3.46 -8.59 -10.02
CA LEU A 54 3.85 -8.87 -11.39
C LEU A 54 2.89 -8.26 -12.42
N LYS A 55 1.58 -8.47 -12.22
CA LYS A 55 0.51 -7.93 -13.10
C LYS A 55 0.50 -6.41 -13.12
N MET A 56 0.65 -5.79 -11.94
CA MET A 56 0.71 -4.35 -11.79
C MET A 56 1.93 -3.80 -12.51
N SER A 57 3.11 -4.39 -12.30
CA SER A 57 4.36 -3.94 -12.93
C SER A 57 4.28 -4.04 -14.46
N ALA A 58 3.74 -5.15 -14.98
CA ALA A 58 3.48 -5.33 -16.40
C ALA A 58 2.53 -4.25 -16.95
N ALA A 59 1.41 -4.00 -16.26
CA ALA A 59 0.42 -3.01 -16.67
C ALA A 59 0.95 -1.56 -16.60
N ILE A 60 1.72 -1.22 -15.55
CA ILE A 60 2.39 0.08 -15.40
C ILE A 60 3.33 0.32 -16.60
N ALA A 61 4.21 -0.64 -16.88
CA ALA A 61 5.21 -0.53 -17.94
C ALA A 61 4.66 -0.73 -19.37
N GLY A 62 3.43 -1.24 -19.50
CA GLY A 62 2.83 -1.53 -20.82
C GLY A 62 3.47 -2.73 -21.53
N ILE A 63 3.97 -3.69 -20.75
CA ILE A 63 4.64 -4.91 -21.23
C ILE A 63 3.83 -6.16 -20.87
N SER A 64 4.23 -7.32 -21.40
CA SER A 64 3.60 -8.60 -21.04
C SER A 64 3.98 -9.05 -19.62
N GLU A 65 3.12 -9.84 -18.96
CA GLU A 65 3.46 -10.47 -17.67
C GLU A 65 4.71 -11.36 -17.78
N ALA A 66 4.93 -12.01 -18.92
CA ALA A 66 6.11 -12.85 -19.17
C ALA A 66 7.40 -12.01 -19.21
N GLU A 67 7.34 -10.83 -19.82
CA GLU A 67 8.46 -9.89 -19.88
C GLU A 67 8.74 -9.27 -18.51
N ALA A 68 7.70 -8.86 -17.79
CA ALA A 68 7.84 -8.40 -16.41
C ALA A 68 8.46 -9.48 -15.51
N LYS A 69 8.10 -10.75 -15.71
CA LYS A 69 8.65 -11.88 -14.96
C LYS A 69 10.13 -12.07 -15.28
N LYS A 70 10.49 -12.04 -16.56
CA LYS A 70 11.89 -12.11 -17.02
C LYS A 70 12.72 -11.01 -16.37
N ASN A 71 12.26 -9.75 -16.42
CA ASN A 71 12.97 -8.61 -15.84
C ASN A 71 13.18 -8.76 -14.32
N ARG A 72 12.16 -9.27 -13.61
CA ARG A 72 12.25 -9.55 -12.17
C ARG A 72 13.27 -10.66 -11.87
N ASP A 73 13.23 -11.75 -12.64
CA ASP A 73 14.11 -12.89 -12.44
C ASP A 73 15.58 -12.54 -12.80
N GLU A 74 15.81 -11.63 -13.76
CA GLU A 74 17.13 -11.12 -14.16
C GLU A 74 17.71 -10.08 -13.17
N SER A 75 16.87 -9.25 -12.55
CA SER A 75 17.30 -8.27 -11.54
C SER A 75 17.57 -8.89 -10.17
N GLY A 76 17.01 -10.08 -9.90
CA GLY A 76 17.08 -10.71 -8.57
C GLY A 76 16.22 -10.01 -7.51
N GLU A 77 15.46 -8.99 -7.88
CA GLU A 77 14.57 -8.24 -6.99
C GLU A 77 13.26 -9.01 -6.80
N LYS A 78 13.22 -9.91 -5.81
CA LYS A 78 11.94 -10.38 -5.30
C LYS A 78 11.34 -9.25 -4.46
N GLN A 79 10.25 -8.64 -4.92
CA GLN A 79 9.52 -7.66 -4.13
C GLN A 79 8.90 -8.36 -2.90
N ALA A 80 9.44 -8.06 -1.72
CA ALA A 80 8.83 -8.46 -0.46
C ALA A 80 7.43 -7.84 -0.35
N THR A 81 6.46 -8.64 0.09
CA THR A 81 5.10 -8.21 0.44
C THR A 81 5.15 -7.16 1.56
N ALA A 82 4.09 -6.36 1.70
CA ALA A 82 4.00 -5.39 2.79
C ALA A 82 4.15 -6.07 4.18
N SER A 83 3.59 -7.27 4.33
CA SER A 83 3.72 -8.07 5.55
C SER A 83 5.15 -8.58 5.77
N GLU A 84 5.83 -9.04 4.72
CA GLU A 84 7.24 -9.45 4.83
C GLU A 84 8.14 -8.27 5.20
N LYS A 85 7.95 -7.10 4.58
CA LYS A 85 8.69 -5.87 4.93
C LYS A 85 8.43 -5.45 6.38
N MET A 86 7.18 -5.51 6.84
CA MET A 86 6.86 -5.20 8.24
C MET A 86 7.56 -6.17 9.19
N VAL A 87 7.53 -7.47 8.89
CA VAL A 87 8.22 -8.50 9.69
C VAL A 87 9.73 -8.25 9.72
N GLU A 88 10.35 -7.85 8.62
CA GLU A 88 11.76 -7.46 8.56
C GLU A 88 12.05 -6.24 9.45
N ILE A 89 11.26 -5.17 9.31
CA ILE A 89 11.39 -3.97 10.15
C ILE A 89 11.23 -4.32 11.63
N LEU A 90 10.23 -5.12 12.00
CA LEU A 90 10.02 -5.54 13.38
C LEU A 90 11.18 -6.39 13.91
N LYS A 91 11.82 -7.22 13.08
CA LYS A 91 13.02 -7.98 13.47
C LYS A 91 14.24 -7.09 13.66
N GLU A 92 14.33 -5.96 12.96
CA GLU A 92 15.39 -4.97 13.19
C GLU A 92 15.19 -4.21 14.50
N GLN A 93 13.94 -3.99 14.91
CA GLN A 93 13.59 -3.24 16.12
C GLN A 93 13.56 -4.10 17.40
N PHE A 94 13.24 -5.40 17.30
CA PHE A 94 13.07 -6.29 18.44
C PHE A 94 14.03 -7.48 18.40
N ASN A 95 14.60 -7.83 19.56
CA ASN A 95 15.33 -9.10 19.71
C ASN A 95 14.38 -10.30 19.52
N ALA A 96 14.95 -11.50 19.34
CA ALA A 96 14.18 -12.71 19.03
C ALA A 96 13.12 -13.11 20.09
N SER A 97 13.30 -12.73 21.36
CA SER A 97 12.32 -13.02 22.43
C SER A 97 11.17 -12.02 22.38
N ASP A 98 11.47 -10.74 22.24
CA ASP A 98 10.48 -9.66 22.16
C ASP A 98 9.68 -9.72 20.85
N PHE A 99 10.33 -10.07 19.74
CA PHE A 99 9.66 -10.27 18.45
C PHE A 99 8.55 -11.34 18.54
N LYS A 100 8.76 -12.42 19.29
CA LYS A 100 7.72 -13.46 19.49
C LYS A 100 6.49 -12.96 20.23
N ILE A 101 6.63 -11.90 21.03
CA ILE A 101 5.54 -11.27 21.78
C ILE A 101 4.81 -10.27 20.88
N VAL A 102 5.57 -9.48 20.11
CA VAL A 102 5.05 -8.34 19.34
C VAL A 102 4.45 -8.76 17.99
N ALA A 103 5.09 -9.68 17.28
CA ALA A 103 4.70 -10.04 15.91
C ALA A 103 3.22 -10.45 15.77
N PRO A 104 2.64 -11.31 16.65
CA PRO A 104 1.24 -11.70 16.51
C PRO A 104 0.26 -10.53 16.63
N ALA A 105 0.53 -9.55 17.50
CA ALA A 105 -0.31 -8.37 17.66
C ALA A 105 -0.28 -7.50 16.40
N PHE A 106 0.91 -7.31 15.81
CA PHE A 106 1.07 -6.54 14.57
C PHE A 106 0.46 -7.24 13.35
N GLU A 107 0.62 -8.56 13.21
CA GLU A 107 -0.05 -9.35 12.16
C GLU A 107 -1.58 -9.23 12.26
N ARG A 108 -2.10 -9.26 13.49
CA ARG A 108 -3.53 -9.07 13.74
C ARG A 108 -4.00 -7.66 13.36
N GLN A 109 -3.23 -6.63 13.72
CA GLN A 109 -3.54 -5.25 13.36
C GLN A 109 -3.54 -5.06 11.84
N MET A 110 -2.52 -5.58 11.16
CA MET A 110 -2.41 -5.59 9.72
C MET A 110 -3.64 -6.22 9.06
N LYS A 111 -4.08 -7.37 9.55
CA LYS A 111 -5.29 -8.06 9.06
C LYS A 111 -6.57 -7.26 9.31
N ALA A 112 -6.66 -6.55 10.44
CA ALA A 112 -7.80 -5.70 10.74
C ALA A 112 -7.85 -4.47 9.80
N GLN A 113 -6.71 -3.85 9.52
CA GLN A 113 -6.60 -2.74 8.58
C GLN A 113 -6.91 -3.16 7.15
N SER A 114 -6.44 -4.35 6.73
CA SER A 114 -6.64 -4.85 5.37
C SER A 114 -8.12 -5.03 5.01
N ALA A 115 -9.00 -5.26 5.99
CA ALA A 115 -10.44 -5.38 5.79
C ALA A 115 -11.07 -4.12 5.17
N ALA A 116 -10.58 -2.92 5.52
CA ALA A 116 -11.06 -1.67 4.93
C ALA A 116 -10.73 -1.61 3.43
N TYR A 117 -9.50 -1.98 3.05
CA TYR A 117 -9.06 -2.06 1.66
C TYR A 117 -9.80 -3.15 0.87
N GLN A 118 -10.03 -4.33 1.47
CA GLN A 118 -10.80 -5.43 0.88
C GLN A 118 -12.24 -5.04 0.53
N SER A 119 -12.82 -4.10 1.27
CA SER A 119 -14.18 -3.65 1.04
C SER A 119 -14.35 -2.78 -0.21
N CYS A 120 -13.25 -2.21 -0.72
CA CYS A 120 -13.27 -1.27 -1.82
C CYS A 120 -13.65 -1.95 -3.14
N LYS A 121 -14.60 -1.34 -3.84
CA LYS A 121 -15.04 -1.78 -5.17
C LYS A 121 -15.17 -0.58 -6.08
N GLN A 122 -14.88 -0.79 -7.36
CA GLN A 122 -15.13 0.24 -8.37
C GLN A 122 -16.61 0.59 -8.41
N ASP A 123 -16.92 1.88 -8.28
CA ASP A 123 -18.27 2.43 -8.22
C ASP A 123 -18.46 3.49 -9.33
N GLY A 124 -18.54 3.01 -10.56
CA GLY A 124 -18.77 3.84 -11.75
C GLY A 124 -17.82 3.55 -12.89
N LYS A 125 -17.86 4.43 -13.90
CA LYS A 125 -16.98 4.36 -15.07
C LYS A 125 -15.64 5.00 -14.75
N ILE A 126 -14.58 4.46 -15.34
CA ILE A 126 -13.26 5.09 -15.36
C ILE A 126 -13.41 6.45 -16.06
N ILE A 127 -12.89 7.50 -15.41
CA ILE A 127 -12.87 8.86 -15.95
C ILE A 127 -11.49 9.07 -16.55
N GLU A 128 -11.44 9.33 -17.85
CA GLU A 128 -10.21 9.63 -18.56
C GLU A 128 -10.01 11.14 -18.68
N ASN A 129 -8.86 11.62 -18.22
CA ASN A 129 -8.38 12.98 -18.40
C ASN A 129 -7.18 13.00 -19.37
N SER A 130 -6.75 14.22 -19.74
CA SER A 130 -5.63 14.42 -20.66
C SER A 130 -4.32 13.83 -20.14
N GLN A 131 -4.10 13.80 -18.82
CA GLN A 131 -2.86 13.36 -18.18
C GLN A 131 -3.07 12.27 -17.13
N SER A 132 -4.30 11.79 -16.94
CA SER A 132 -4.59 10.81 -15.90
C SER A 132 -5.86 10.00 -16.16
N PHE A 133 -6.02 8.92 -15.41
CA PHE A 133 -7.28 8.22 -15.21
C PHE A 133 -7.68 8.33 -13.74
N GLN A 134 -8.98 8.46 -13.49
CA GLN A 134 -9.55 8.27 -12.16
C GLN A 134 -10.48 7.07 -12.18
N VAL A 135 -10.29 6.17 -11.23
CA VAL A 135 -11.12 4.99 -11.03
C VAL A 135 -11.94 5.18 -9.76
N PRO A 136 -13.22 5.56 -9.87
CA PRO A 136 -14.07 5.80 -8.70
C PRO A 136 -14.25 4.53 -7.88
N LEU A 137 -14.07 4.63 -6.57
CA LEU A 137 -14.24 3.54 -5.61
C LEU A 137 -15.29 3.90 -4.57
N THR A 138 -16.00 2.88 -4.11
CA THR A 138 -16.77 2.91 -2.87
C THR A 138 -16.21 1.85 -1.92
N CYS A 139 -15.85 2.27 -0.71
CA CYS A 139 -15.27 1.46 0.36
C CYS A 139 -16.14 1.51 1.62
N LYS A 140 -16.01 0.50 2.48
CA LYS A 140 -16.54 0.47 3.86
C LYS A 140 -15.37 0.61 4.81
N VAL A 141 -15.26 1.78 5.42
CA VAL A 141 -14.09 2.16 6.24
C VAL A 141 -14.52 2.27 7.70
N PRO A 142 -13.84 1.58 8.63
CA PRO A 142 -14.05 1.80 10.06
C PRO A 142 -13.59 3.21 10.45
N VAL A 143 -14.37 3.93 11.25
CA VAL A 143 -14.01 5.30 11.70
C VAL A 143 -13.75 5.27 13.19
N LEU A 144 -12.49 5.53 13.57
CA LEU A 144 -12.10 5.61 14.97
C LEU A 144 -12.48 6.97 15.55
N ASN A 145 -13.14 6.97 16.70
CA ASN A 145 -13.23 8.14 17.56
C ASN A 145 -12.25 7.95 18.71
N LEU A 146 -11.16 8.71 18.70
CA LEU A 146 -10.09 8.62 19.70
C LEU A 146 -10.27 9.62 20.86
N ASP A 147 -11.24 10.52 20.79
CA ASP A 147 -11.40 11.64 21.74
C ASP A 147 -11.57 11.19 23.20
N ASN A 148 -12.10 9.99 23.41
CA ASN A 148 -12.38 9.42 24.74
C ASN A 148 -11.71 8.05 24.94
N VAL A 149 -10.74 7.71 24.10
CA VAL A 149 -10.03 6.44 24.19
C VAL A 149 -8.90 6.56 25.21
N GLN A 150 -9.00 5.81 26.31
CA GLN A 150 -7.90 5.68 27.26
C GLN A 150 -7.02 4.51 26.85
N MET A 151 -5.79 4.83 26.40
CA MET A 151 -4.78 3.82 26.12
C MET A 151 -4.47 3.02 27.38
N PRO A 152 -4.24 1.71 27.27
CA PRO A 152 -3.94 0.89 28.43
C PRO A 152 -2.61 1.33 29.05
N GLU A 153 -2.53 1.37 30.38
CA GLU A 153 -1.30 1.75 31.08
C GLU A 153 -0.29 0.59 31.12
N ARG A 154 0.99 0.92 31.09
CA ARG A 154 2.06 -0.06 31.23
C ARG A 154 2.14 -0.58 32.67
N GLY A 155 2.09 -1.90 32.83
CA GLY A 155 2.30 -2.52 34.14
C GLY A 155 3.75 -2.40 34.62
N SER A 156 3.97 -2.27 35.92
CA SER A 156 5.32 -2.07 36.50
C SER A 156 6.29 -3.25 36.28
N LYS A 157 5.79 -4.42 35.88
CA LYS A 157 6.57 -5.62 35.55
C LYS A 157 6.49 -6.00 34.07
N GLU A 158 5.83 -5.18 33.26
CA GLU A 158 5.60 -5.41 31.85
C GLU A 158 6.82 -4.95 31.03
N SER A 159 7.35 -5.83 30.17
CA SER A 159 8.40 -5.45 29.23
C SER A 159 7.87 -4.49 28.16
N ASP A 160 8.77 -3.78 27.47
CA ASP A 160 8.37 -2.88 26.37
C ASP A 160 7.62 -3.63 25.27
N ALA A 161 8.06 -4.86 24.96
CA ALA A 161 7.43 -5.74 23.98
C ALA A 161 6.02 -6.18 24.40
N GLN A 162 5.83 -6.52 25.67
CA GLN A 162 4.51 -6.87 26.20
C GLN A 162 3.56 -5.67 26.15
N PHE A 163 4.05 -4.49 26.53
CA PHE A 163 3.27 -3.27 26.49
C PHE A 163 2.90 -2.87 25.05
N ALA A 164 3.86 -2.94 24.11
CA ALA A 164 3.63 -2.68 22.70
C ALA A 164 2.57 -3.63 22.12
N ALA A 165 2.69 -4.94 22.37
CA ALA A 165 1.70 -5.92 21.92
C ALA A 165 0.30 -5.60 22.48
N LYS A 166 0.19 -5.27 23.77
CA LYS A 166 -1.06 -4.90 24.42
C LYS A 166 -1.68 -3.62 23.86
N ALA A 167 -0.87 -2.60 23.59
CA ALA A 167 -1.32 -1.35 22.99
C ALA A 167 -1.82 -1.57 21.55
N THR A 168 -1.07 -2.32 20.73
CA THR A 168 -1.44 -2.71 19.36
C THR A 168 -2.74 -3.53 19.35
N ASP A 169 -2.88 -4.52 20.25
CA ASP A 169 -4.11 -5.30 20.37
C ASP A 169 -5.32 -4.44 20.77
N PHE A 170 -5.13 -3.50 21.68
CA PHE A 170 -6.18 -2.57 22.08
C PHE A 170 -6.64 -1.68 20.91
N LEU A 171 -5.70 -1.09 20.15
CA LEU A 171 -6.02 -0.32 18.95
C LEU A 171 -6.71 -1.18 17.88
N THR A 172 -6.27 -2.43 17.72
CA THR A 172 -6.89 -3.39 16.81
C THR A 172 -8.33 -3.70 17.21
N GLU A 173 -8.61 -3.89 18.50
CA GLU A 173 -9.97 -4.11 19.01
C GLU A 173 -10.87 -2.90 18.78
N LEU A 174 -10.34 -1.69 18.97
CA LEU A 174 -11.07 -0.46 18.66
C LEU A 174 -11.41 -0.38 17.17
N LEU A 175 -10.44 -0.68 16.30
CA LEU A 175 -10.62 -0.68 14.85
C LEU A 175 -11.70 -1.69 14.42
N ILE A 176 -11.68 -2.90 14.97
CA ILE A 176 -12.65 -3.95 14.65
C ILE A 176 -14.07 -3.57 15.12
N LYS A 177 -14.19 -2.87 16.25
CA LYS A 177 -15.49 -2.48 16.84
C LYS A 177 -16.01 -1.13 16.33
N ALA A 178 -15.17 -0.37 15.64
CA ALA A 178 -15.51 0.93 15.13
C ALA A 178 -16.73 0.86 14.19
N PRO A 179 -17.62 1.89 14.22
CA PRO A 179 -18.66 1.99 13.22
C PRO A 179 -18.02 2.08 11.83
N THR A 180 -18.65 1.41 10.86
CA THR A 180 -18.21 1.44 9.47
C THR A 180 -19.04 2.45 8.68
N GLU A 181 -18.35 3.32 7.97
CA GLU A 181 -18.96 4.31 7.08
C GLU A 181 -18.69 3.99 5.62
N THR A 182 -19.56 4.51 4.75
CA THR A 182 -19.32 4.43 3.30
C THR A 182 -18.42 5.58 2.89
N LEU A 183 -17.24 5.27 2.36
CA LEU A 183 -16.32 6.25 1.79
C LEU A 183 -16.37 6.15 0.27
N LYS A 184 -16.58 7.30 -0.39
CA LYS A 184 -16.34 7.44 -1.83
C LYS A 184 -14.95 8.05 -2.02
N THR A 185 -14.12 7.40 -2.81
CA THR A 185 -12.76 7.84 -3.13
C THR A 185 -12.46 7.46 -4.58
N SER A 186 -11.22 7.62 -5.04
CA SER A 186 -10.79 7.13 -6.34
C SER A 186 -9.32 6.74 -6.31
N ILE A 187 -8.94 5.83 -7.21
CA ILE A 187 -7.54 5.62 -7.56
C ILE A 187 -7.20 6.61 -8.67
N LEU A 188 -6.18 7.42 -8.46
CA LEU A 188 -5.60 8.27 -9.50
C LEU A 188 -4.44 7.52 -10.17
N ILE A 189 -4.41 7.54 -11.50
CA ILE A 189 -3.33 6.95 -12.29
C ILE A 189 -2.84 7.98 -13.30
N HIS A 190 -1.60 8.41 -13.14
CA HIS A 190 -0.94 9.39 -14.00
C HIS A 190 -0.46 8.75 -15.31
N LYS A 191 -0.63 9.46 -16.43
CA LYS A 191 -0.06 9.10 -17.73
C LYS A 191 1.32 9.75 -17.84
N MET A 192 2.38 8.95 -17.79
CA MET A 192 3.76 9.42 -17.86
C MET A 192 4.49 8.75 -19.04
N GLY A 193 4.46 9.40 -20.21
CA GLY A 193 4.91 8.76 -21.45
C GLY A 193 4.04 7.54 -21.77
N GLU A 194 4.67 6.37 -21.95
CA GLU A 194 3.96 5.10 -22.16
C GLU A 194 3.54 4.42 -20.83
N GLN A 195 3.95 4.97 -19.69
CA GLN A 195 3.71 4.38 -18.37
C GLN A 195 2.44 4.93 -17.72
N LEU A 196 1.81 4.08 -16.93
CA LEU A 196 0.65 4.41 -16.10
C LEU A 196 1.06 4.29 -14.64
N ILE A 197 1.25 5.41 -13.95
CA ILE A 197 1.79 5.45 -12.58
C ILE A 197 0.66 5.73 -11.60
N PRO A 198 0.30 4.80 -10.70
CA PRO A 198 -0.71 5.06 -9.69
C PRO A 198 -0.21 6.06 -8.64
N GLU A 199 -1.09 6.96 -8.23
CA GLU A 199 -0.88 7.81 -7.05
C GLU A 199 -1.02 6.96 -5.78
N MET A 200 -0.14 7.20 -4.81
CA MET A 200 -0.09 6.43 -3.56
C MET A 200 0.13 7.26 -2.32
N ASP A 201 0.51 8.54 -2.44
CA ASP A 201 0.87 9.41 -1.30
C ASP A 201 0.02 10.70 -1.20
N ASP A 202 -0.98 10.85 -2.06
CA ASP A 202 -1.93 11.97 -1.99
C ASP A 202 -3.15 11.59 -1.12
N PRO A 203 -3.41 12.30 0.00
CA PRO A 203 -4.53 12.02 0.90
C PRO A 203 -5.91 12.24 0.28
N GLN A 204 -6.01 12.78 -0.94
CA GLN A 204 -7.27 12.89 -1.70
C GLN A 204 -7.64 11.60 -2.45
N TYR A 205 -6.72 10.65 -2.60
CA TYR A 205 -6.92 9.43 -3.36
C TYR A 205 -6.67 8.17 -2.52
N PHE A 206 -7.09 7.02 -3.04
CA PHE A 206 -6.70 5.73 -2.50
C PHE A 206 -5.19 5.52 -2.67
N PRO A 207 -4.46 4.93 -1.70
CA PRO A 207 -4.94 4.30 -0.47
C PRO A 207 -5.11 5.26 0.71
N ASP A 208 -4.46 6.41 0.70
CA ASP A 208 -4.29 7.28 1.88
C ASP A 208 -5.61 7.86 2.41
N THR A 209 -6.57 8.12 1.53
CA THR A 209 -7.95 8.47 1.93
C THR A 209 -8.55 7.47 2.93
N ILE A 210 -8.22 6.18 2.84
CA ILE A 210 -8.71 5.16 3.78
C ILE A 210 -8.04 5.32 5.13
N SER A 211 -6.70 5.47 5.15
CA SER A 211 -5.94 5.70 6.37
C SER A 211 -6.45 6.96 7.09
N GLN A 212 -6.57 8.08 6.37
CA GLN A 212 -7.06 9.34 6.92
C GLN A 212 -8.50 9.24 7.43
N LYS A 213 -9.40 8.58 6.69
CA LYS A 213 -10.79 8.38 7.13
C LYS A 213 -10.87 7.46 8.36
N THR A 214 -9.92 6.54 8.52
CA THR A 214 -9.88 5.60 9.65
C THR A 214 -9.41 6.28 10.92
N THR A 215 -8.33 7.06 10.87
CA THR A 215 -7.66 7.62 12.05
C THR A 215 -8.03 9.07 12.34
N GLY A 216 -8.59 9.79 11.37
CA GLY A 216 -8.98 11.20 11.52
C GLY A 216 -7.81 12.19 11.37
N SER A 217 -6.59 11.72 11.09
CA SER A 217 -5.40 12.56 10.92
C SER A 217 -4.70 12.23 9.60
N SER A 218 -4.27 13.27 8.89
CA SER A 218 -3.35 13.16 7.76
C SER A 218 -1.91 12.90 8.25
N GLU A 219 -1.05 12.34 7.39
CA GLU A 219 0.37 12.13 7.71
C GLU A 219 1.07 13.47 8.05
N ALA A 220 0.72 14.55 7.35
CA ALA A 220 1.21 15.90 7.64
C ALA A 220 0.87 16.37 9.06
N GLU A 221 -0.35 16.11 9.55
CA GLU A 221 -0.76 16.46 10.91
C GLU A 221 -0.02 15.61 11.96
N LEU A 222 0.23 14.34 11.67
CA LEU A 222 1.01 13.45 12.55
C LEU A 222 2.48 13.89 12.62
N ASP A 223 3.07 14.32 11.51
CA ASP A 223 4.44 14.81 11.46
C ASP A 223 4.62 16.14 12.20
N GLU A 224 3.65 17.04 12.12
CA GLU A 224 3.64 18.28 12.91
C GLU A 224 3.50 18.01 14.41
N MET A 225 2.71 17.01 14.79
CA MET A 225 2.57 16.58 16.19
C MET A 225 3.83 15.90 16.74
N ASN A 226 4.55 15.14 15.92
CA ASN A 226 5.78 14.44 16.33
C ASN A 226 7.02 15.36 16.42
N GLN A 227 6.93 16.58 15.91
CA GLN A 227 7.98 17.61 16.03
C GLN A 227 7.79 18.53 17.26
N GLN A 228 6.71 18.35 18.02
CA GLN A 228 6.42 19.04 19.28
C GLN A 228 6.80 18.19 20.49
#